data_AF-A0A965NV34-F1
#
_entry.id   AF-A0A965NV34-F1
#
_cell.length_a   1.000
_cell.length_b   1.000
_cell.length_c   1.000
_cell.angle_alpha   90.00
_cell.angle_beta   90.00
_cell.angle_gamma   90.00
#
_symmetry.space_group_name_H-M   'P 1'
#
loop_
_entity.id
_entity.type
_entity.pdbx_description
1 polymer ?
#
loop_
_entity_poly.entity_id
_entity_poly.type
_entity_poly.pdbx_seq_one_letter_code
_entity_poly.pdbx_strand_id
1 'polypeptide(L)'
;MTEPEDINDPVTHTDETQPAPASKEEDHALKPEALTPTLSQQIQHEEIAQEAAPDTKTAQDFAALSQTKLEVPNTVKEETAQPSHWRKTLSAPKTPRPKKLPPGSFQKKKRKKRDGLLSAASGFLSFLLVAIVAGAFGVIAVRHKSREPGPLIAEKTIYFPPRSDTPEMIALLQREGVIESPMLMNVALLLEGVRTKLKQGEYLFKARASLHDVIDEMASGRQVMHSLTIPEGLTTDQILQRLRDNDMLAGTIVDKPKEGALLPETYKFPRDYPRTRLMTKMQDDQRKLLEQIWAKRNKDLPLQTPYELLTLASIVEKETGKNEERPRVAAVFINRLRKHMRLQSDPTII
;
A
#
# COMPACT_ATOMS: atom_id res chain seq x y z
N MET A 1 -85.36 57.40 -0.73
CA MET A 1 -84.72 56.90 0.50
C MET A 1 -85.77 56.15 1.29
N THR A 2 -85.68 54.83 1.33
CA THR A 2 -86.62 53.94 2.04
C THR A 2 -86.03 53.54 3.39
N GLU A 3 -86.94 53.49 4.37
CA GLU A 3 -86.83 53.23 5.81
C GLU A 3 -86.96 51.69 6.10
N PRO A 4 -87.09 51.17 7.35
CA PRO A 4 -86.02 50.84 8.33
C PRO A 4 -86.17 49.41 8.99
N GLU A 5 -85.51 49.22 10.15
CA GLU A 5 -85.66 48.19 11.22
C GLU A 5 -85.07 46.77 10.98
N ASP A 6 -84.58 45.98 11.94
CA ASP A 6 -84.10 46.08 13.35
C ASP A 6 -83.55 44.67 13.75
N ILE A 7 -82.86 44.56 14.89
CA ILE A 7 -82.72 43.38 15.80
C ILE A 7 -81.45 42.45 15.74
N ASN A 8 -80.71 42.54 16.87
CA ASN A 8 -79.92 41.57 17.68
C ASN A 8 -78.54 40.97 17.28
N ASP A 9 -77.57 41.32 18.15
CA ASP A 9 -76.39 40.64 18.74
C ASP A 9 -76.45 39.09 18.91
N PRO A 10 -75.33 38.31 19.06
CA PRO A 10 -74.33 38.53 20.14
C PRO A 10 -72.84 38.04 19.99
N VAL A 11 -72.01 38.64 20.85
CA VAL A 11 -70.84 38.15 21.64
C VAL A 11 -70.11 36.85 21.23
N THR A 12 -68.77 36.90 21.11
CA THR A 12 -67.86 35.86 21.64
C THR A 12 -66.47 36.43 21.98
N HIS A 13 -66.02 36.06 23.18
CA HIS A 13 -64.68 36.23 23.79
C HIS A 13 -63.79 35.01 23.50
N THR A 14 -62.54 35.06 23.98
CA THR A 14 -61.61 33.97 24.39
C THR A 14 -60.68 33.36 23.34
N ASP A 15 -59.47 32.91 23.64
CA ASP A 15 -58.50 33.10 24.74
C ASP A 15 -57.23 32.29 24.35
N GLU A 16 -56.09 32.66 24.92
CA GLU A 16 -54.81 31.95 24.97
C GLU A 16 -54.92 30.46 25.34
N THR A 17 -54.04 29.59 24.82
CA THR A 17 -53.30 28.63 25.66
C THR A 17 -52.08 27.94 24.99
N GLN A 18 -50.92 28.10 25.62
CA GLN A 18 -49.84 27.13 25.97
C GLN A 18 -49.18 26.16 24.96
N PRO A 19 -47.84 25.95 25.10
CA PRO A 19 -47.15 24.74 24.65
C PRO A 19 -46.49 23.93 25.80
N ALA A 20 -46.54 22.59 25.68
CA ALA A 20 -45.59 21.54 26.15
C ALA A 20 -46.30 20.16 26.07
N PRO A 21 -45.63 18.98 26.08
CA PRO A 21 -44.22 18.71 26.39
C PRO A 21 -43.49 17.71 25.44
N ALA A 22 -42.20 17.57 25.69
CA ALA A 22 -41.27 16.61 25.11
C ALA A 22 -41.59 15.13 25.43
N SER A 23 -41.35 14.25 24.46
CA SER A 23 -41.38 12.80 24.61
C SER A 23 -40.00 12.19 24.37
N LYS A 24 -39.68 11.23 25.25
CA LYS A 24 -38.47 10.43 25.38
C LYS A 24 -38.26 9.51 24.17
N GLU A 25 -37.02 9.40 23.69
CA GLU A 25 -36.60 8.33 22.77
C GLU A 25 -35.96 7.19 23.59
N GLU A 26 -36.43 5.98 23.31
CA GLU A 26 -36.03 4.72 23.92
C GLU A 26 -34.79 4.13 23.25
N ASP A 27 -33.92 3.60 24.09
CA ASP A 27 -32.64 2.99 23.79
C ASP A 27 -32.86 1.51 23.41
N HIS A 28 -32.81 1.18 22.11
CA HIS A 28 -32.86 -0.19 21.62
C HIS A 28 -31.51 -0.61 21.01
N ALA A 29 -30.68 -1.24 21.85
CA ALA A 29 -29.45 -1.91 21.46
C ALA A 29 -29.77 -3.16 20.59
N LEU A 30 -29.50 -3.07 19.29
CA LEU A 30 -29.43 -4.21 18.38
C LEU A 30 -28.02 -4.81 18.42
N LYS A 31 -27.95 -6.12 18.73
CA LYS A 31 -26.76 -6.97 18.62
C LYS A 31 -26.23 -7.00 17.18
N PRO A 32 -24.91 -7.12 16.95
CA PRO A 32 -24.40 -7.40 15.62
C PRO A 32 -24.69 -8.85 15.22
N GLU A 33 -25.49 -8.98 14.16
CA GLU A 33 -25.76 -10.20 13.42
C GLU A 33 -24.48 -10.67 12.72
N ALA A 34 -24.11 -11.93 12.92
CA ALA A 34 -22.88 -12.51 12.39
C ALA A 34 -22.95 -12.64 10.87
N LEU A 35 -22.06 -11.94 10.17
CA LEU A 35 -21.84 -12.08 8.74
C LEU A 35 -21.36 -13.50 8.41
N THR A 36 -22.19 -14.27 7.71
CA THR A 36 -21.76 -15.52 7.05
C THR A 36 -20.83 -15.19 5.88
N PRO A 37 -19.70 -15.91 5.70
CA PRO A 37 -18.76 -15.62 4.63
C PRO A 37 -19.35 -15.89 3.24
N THR A 38 -19.08 -14.97 2.32
CA THR A 38 -19.45 -15.05 0.90
C THR A 38 -18.65 -16.15 0.18
N LEU A 39 -19.22 -16.77 -0.85
CA LEU A 39 -18.66 -17.90 -1.61
C LEU A 39 -17.21 -17.71 -2.12
N SER A 40 -16.73 -16.46 -2.25
CA SER A 40 -15.34 -16.15 -2.59
C SER A 40 -14.33 -16.34 -1.45
N GLN A 41 -14.76 -16.33 -0.19
CA GLN A 41 -13.91 -16.64 0.98
C GLN A 41 -13.77 -18.15 1.23
N GLN A 42 -14.69 -18.96 0.70
CA GLN A 42 -14.66 -20.41 0.87
C GLN A 42 -13.63 -21.09 -0.05
N ILE A 43 -13.29 -20.46 -1.18
CA ILE A 43 -12.30 -20.99 -2.14
C ILE A 43 -10.86 -20.67 -1.71
N GLN A 44 -10.62 -19.63 -0.91
CA GLN A 44 -9.27 -19.30 -0.42
C GLN A 44 -8.85 -20.12 0.81
N HIS A 45 -9.79 -20.72 1.54
CA HIS A 45 -9.47 -21.56 2.70
C HIS A 45 -9.08 -23.00 2.35
N GLU A 46 -9.29 -23.44 1.10
CA GLU A 46 -8.99 -24.80 0.67
C GLU A 46 -7.60 -24.94 0.01
N GLU A 47 -6.90 -23.83 -0.26
CA GLU A 47 -5.59 -23.80 -0.92
C GLU A 47 -4.41 -23.47 0.03
N ILE A 48 -4.64 -23.41 1.35
CA ILE A 48 -3.58 -23.14 2.37
C ILE A 48 -3.38 -24.32 3.34
N ALA A 49 -4.07 -25.44 3.14
CA ALA A 49 -3.98 -26.61 4.02
C ALA A 49 -3.04 -27.73 3.49
N GLN A 50 -1.96 -27.37 2.78
CA GLN A 50 -1.05 -28.39 2.24
C GLN A 50 0.42 -27.96 2.13
N GLU A 51 0.97 -27.23 3.11
CA GLU A 51 2.43 -27.12 3.21
C GLU A 51 2.91 -26.78 4.64
N ALA A 52 2.76 -27.71 5.58
CA ALA A 52 3.46 -27.64 6.87
C ALA A 52 3.52 -29.02 7.54
N ALA A 53 4.60 -29.77 7.30
CA ALA A 53 5.05 -30.84 8.18
C ALA A 53 6.60 -30.81 8.25
N PRO A 54 7.22 -30.63 9.43
CA PRO A 54 8.66 -30.73 9.57
C PRO A 54 9.08 -32.18 9.81
N ASP A 55 9.87 -32.73 8.88
CA ASP A 55 10.47 -34.06 9.05
C ASP A 55 11.67 -34.00 9.99
N THR A 56 11.50 -34.71 11.10
CA THR A 56 12.53 -35.13 12.05
C THR A 56 13.54 -36.07 11.40
N LYS A 57 14.78 -35.63 11.22
CA LYS A 57 16.02 -36.45 11.38
C LYS A 57 17.23 -35.65 10.94
N THR A 58 18.07 -35.27 11.91
CA THR A 58 19.55 -35.38 11.94
C THR A 58 20.02 -34.50 13.10
N ALA A 59 19.76 -34.99 14.30
CA ALA A 59 20.29 -34.48 15.56
C ALA A 59 21.00 -35.67 16.22
N GLN A 60 22.19 -35.99 15.73
CA GLN A 60 23.14 -36.93 16.31
C GLN A 60 24.39 -36.89 15.42
N ASP A 61 25.22 -35.88 15.65
CA ASP A 61 26.67 -35.88 15.49
C ASP A 61 27.15 -34.52 16.02
N PHE A 62 28.34 -34.46 16.61
CA PHE A 62 28.88 -33.35 17.42
C PHE A 62 28.48 -33.31 18.91
N ALA A 63 28.38 -34.49 19.53
CA ALA A 63 28.54 -34.63 20.98
C ALA A 63 29.59 -35.71 21.28
N ALA A 64 30.86 -35.42 21.00
CA ALA A 64 32.02 -36.06 21.62
C ALA A 64 33.30 -35.33 21.19
N LEU A 65 33.95 -34.70 22.16
CA LEU A 65 35.40 -34.49 22.34
C LEU A 65 35.54 -33.31 23.32
N SER A 66 35.19 -33.52 24.59
CA SER A 66 36.13 -33.89 25.64
C SER A 66 37.21 -32.83 25.89
N GLN A 67 36.89 -31.96 26.86
CA GLN A 67 37.75 -31.63 28.01
C GLN A 67 39.25 -31.43 27.74
N THR A 68 39.73 -30.19 27.86
CA THR A 68 40.86 -29.93 28.77
C THR A 68 40.81 -28.48 29.26
N LYS A 69 40.50 -28.35 30.55
CA LYS A 69 40.68 -27.17 31.38
C LYS A 69 42.17 -27.09 31.73
N LEU A 70 42.78 -25.91 31.61
CA LEU A 70 44.08 -25.63 32.21
C LEU A 70 44.02 -24.30 32.96
N GLU A 71 44.09 -24.45 34.28
CA GLU A 71 44.28 -23.44 35.31
C GLU A 71 45.35 -22.39 34.98
N VAL A 72 45.03 -21.16 35.38
CA VAL A 72 45.98 -20.09 35.72
C VAL A 72 46.67 -20.45 37.04
N PRO A 73 47.99 -20.20 37.16
CA PRO A 73 48.49 -19.78 38.46
C PRO A 73 49.22 -18.44 38.37
N ASN A 74 48.72 -17.50 39.17
CA ASN A 74 49.45 -16.35 39.68
C ASN A 74 50.24 -16.84 40.91
N THR A 75 51.56 -16.66 40.95
CA THR A 75 52.29 -16.44 42.21
C THR A 75 53.60 -15.72 41.94
N VAL A 76 53.68 -14.52 42.50
CA VAL A 76 54.90 -13.73 42.74
C VAL A 76 55.74 -14.40 43.82
N LYS A 77 57.07 -14.36 43.69
CA LYS A 77 58.00 -14.21 44.83
C LYS A 77 59.32 -13.61 44.37
N GLU A 78 59.63 -12.44 44.91
CA GLU A 78 60.97 -11.84 44.99
C GLU A 78 61.89 -12.73 45.84
N GLU A 79 63.17 -12.85 45.45
CA GLU A 79 64.24 -12.89 46.44
C GLU A 79 65.58 -12.42 45.84
N THR A 80 66.21 -11.53 46.60
CA THR A 80 67.44 -10.77 46.42
C THR A 80 68.71 -11.60 46.51
N ALA A 81 69.77 -11.26 45.76
CA ALA A 81 71.16 -11.22 46.26
C ALA A 81 72.13 -10.57 45.25
N GLN A 82 72.89 -9.57 45.72
CA GLN A 82 74.08 -9.00 45.06
C GLN A 82 75.37 -9.77 45.48
N PRO A 83 76.61 -9.26 45.27
CA PRO A 83 77.48 -9.63 44.15
C PRO A 83 78.80 -10.28 44.62
N SER A 84 79.44 -11.09 43.77
CA SER A 84 80.76 -11.63 44.11
C SER A 84 81.80 -11.74 42.98
N HIS A 85 82.67 -10.72 42.95
CA HIS A 85 84.13 -10.81 42.82
C HIS A 85 84.74 -11.92 41.95
N TRP A 86 85.26 -11.52 40.79
CA TRP A 86 86.64 -11.85 40.39
C TRP A 86 87.14 -10.90 39.27
N ARG A 87 87.89 -9.88 39.65
CA ARG A 87 89.02 -9.43 38.83
C ARG A 87 90.21 -10.25 39.30
N LYS A 88 90.85 -10.99 38.40
CA LYS A 88 92.32 -11.08 38.29
C LYS A 88 92.72 -12.04 37.17
N THR A 89 93.54 -11.46 36.28
CA THR A 89 94.73 -12.05 35.65
C THR A 89 94.56 -13.27 34.74
N LEU A 90 95.05 -13.13 33.50
CA LEU A 90 96.09 -13.96 32.84
C LEU A 90 95.91 -13.80 31.32
N SER A 91 96.70 -12.91 30.72
CA SER A 91 97.89 -13.26 29.93
C SER A 91 97.56 -13.80 28.54
N ALA A 92 97.85 -12.98 27.53
CA ALA A 92 97.87 -13.41 26.14
C ALA A 92 99.10 -14.29 25.86
N PRO A 93 98.93 -15.40 25.11
CA PRO A 93 100.02 -15.92 24.29
C PRO A 93 99.64 -15.96 22.80
N LYS A 94 100.56 -15.36 22.03
CA LYS A 94 100.99 -15.60 20.65
C LYS A 94 100.14 -16.49 19.73
N THR A 95 99.68 -15.82 18.68
CA THR A 95 99.35 -16.32 17.33
C THR A 95 100.21 -17.47 16.80
N PRO A 96 99.58 -18.36 16.04
CA PRO A 96 100.02 -18.71 14.69
C PRO A 96 99.14 -18.02 13.63
N ARG A 97 99.80 -17.32 12.70
CA ARG A 97 99.23 -16.78 11.45
C ARG A 97 99.03 -17.92 10.41
N PRO A 98 98.28 -17.67 9.31
CA PRO A 98 97.08 -18.43 8.95
C PRO A 98 97.33 -19.56 7.95
N LYS A 99 96.48 -20.61 7.99
CA LYS A 99 96.15 -21.34 6.76
C LYS A 99 95.21 -20.46 5.94
N LYS A 100 95.63 -20.13 4.72
CA LYS A 100 94.84 -19.43 3.71
C LYS A 100 93.50 -20.16 3.53
N LEU A 101 92.43 -19.63 4.12
CA LEU A 101 91.08 -19.91 3.65
C LEU A 101 90.96 -19.26 2.27
N PRO A 102 90.36 -19.92 1.27
CA PRO A 102 90.00 -19.28 0.02
C PRO A 102 89.14 -18.05 0.33
N PRO A 103 89.12 -17.00 -0.51
CA PRO A 103 88.22 -15.88 -0.32
C PRO A 103 86.80 -16.44 -0.30
N GLY A 104 86.26 -16.63 0.90
CA GLY A 104 84.84 -16.79 1.12
C GLY A 104 84.25 -15.52 0.56
N SER A 105 83.64 -15.63 -0.61
CA SER A 105 82.85 -14.56 -1.16
C SER A 105 81.81 -14.24 -0.09
N PHE A 106 82.03 -13.15 0.65
CA PHE A 106 80.94 -12.46 1.30
C PHE A 106 80.08 -11.91 0.18
N GLN A 107 79.30 -12.79 -0.46
CA GLN A 107 78.14 -12.39 -1.19
C GLN A 107 77.28 -11.71 -0.13
N LYS A 108 77.39 -10.37 -0.04
CA LYS A 108 76.36 -9.54 0.56
C LYS A 108 75.07 -10.06 -0.06
N LYS A 109 74.26 -10.79 0.69
CA LYS A 109 72.89 -11.12 0.27
C LYS A 109 72.31 -9.77 -0.04
N LYS A 110 72.23 -9.42 -1.34
CA LYS A 110 71.52 -8.24 -1.81
C LYS A 110 70.16 -8.42 -1.18
N ARG A 111 69.83 -7.61 -0.18
CA ARG A 111 68.45 -7.49 0.28
C ARG A 111 67.71 -7.12 -0.99
N LYS A 112 67.03 -8.10 -1.60
CA LYS A 112 66.15 -7.88 -2.74
C LYS A 112 65.29 -6.71 -2.29
N LYS A 113 65.45 -5.55 -2.94
CA LYS A 113 64.46 -4.48 -2.85
C LYS A 113 63.17 -5.16 -3.28
N ARG A 114 62.36 -5.61 -2.31
CA ARG A 114 61.03 -6.12 -2.59
C ARG A 114 60.28 -4.87 -3.01
N ASP A 115 59.89 -4.86 -4.27
CA ASP A 115 59.44 -3.69 -5.01
C ASP A 115 58.35 -2.94 -4.23
N GLY A 116 58.53 -1.63 -4.03
CA GLY A 116 57.55 -0.78 -3.32
C GLY A 116 56.15 -0.75 -3.93
N LEU A 117 55.97 -1.39 -5.09
CA LEU A 117 54.72 -1.65 -5.76
C LEU A 117 53.78 -2.58 -4.94
N LEU A 118 54.33 -3.60 -4.25
CA LEU A 118 53.53 -4.54 -3.44
C LEU A 118 52.96 -3.89 -2.17
N SER A 119 53.70 -2.98 -1.53
CA SER A 119 53.21 -2.22 -0.38
C SER A 119 52.15 -1.19 -0.77
N ALA A 120 52.30 -0.54 -1.93
CA ALA A 120 51.30 0.39 -2.47
C ALA A 120 49.97 -0.34 -2.79
N ALA A 121 50.05 -1.54 -3.39
CA ALA A 121 48.88 -2.38 -3.64
C ALA A 121 48.17 -2.82 -2.35
N SER A 122 48.92 -3.20 -1.30
CA SER A 122 48.34 -3.55 0.00
C SER A 122 47.70 -2.37 0.73
N GLY A 123 48.26 -1.16 0.59
CA GLY A 123 47.68 0.06 1.14
C GLY A 123 46.38 0.44 0.44
N PHE A 124 46.34 0.34 -0.90
CA PHE A 124 45.12 0.55 -1.69
C PHE A 124 44.03 -0.46 -1.33
N LEU A 125 44.38 -1.74 -1.18
CA LEU A 125 43.41 -2.79 -0.82
C LEU A 125 42.87 -2.60 0.61
N SER A 126 43.72 -2.19 1.56
CA SER A 126 43.29 -1.87 2.93
C SER A 126 42.36 -0.66 2.95
N PHE A 127 42.66 0.38 2.16
CA PHE A 127 41.79 1.54 1.99
C PHE A 127 40.43 1.16 1.39
N LEU A 128 40.43 0.31 0.35
CA LEU A 128 39.20 -0.16 -0.29
C LEU A 128 38.35 -1.00 0.67
N LEU A 129 38.98 -1.86 1.49
CA LEU A 129 38.29 -2.61 2.54
C LEU A 129 37.64 -1.68 3.58
N VAL A 130 38.37 -0.69 4.08
CA VAL A 130 37.84 0.30 5.03
C VAL A 130 36.68 1.08 4.40
N ALA A 131 36.78 1.47 3.13
CA ALA A 131 35.70 2.15 2.41
C ALA A 131 34.44 1.27 2.28
N ILE A 132 34.59 -0.03 2.00
CA ILE A 132 33.47 -0.98 1.94
C ILE A 132 32.82 -1.15 3.32
N VAL A 133 33.61 -1.33 4.38
CA VAL A 133 33.10 -1.48 5.74
C VAL A 133 32.37 -0.21 6.20
N ALA A 134 32.95 0.96 5.94
CA ALA A 134 32.31 2.25 6.22
C ALA A 134 31.01 2.42 5.43
N GLY A 135 31.00 2.03 4.14
CA GLY A 135 29.80 2.03 3.31
C GLY A 135 28.71 1.08 3.84
N ALA A 136 29.08 -0.14 4.21
CA ALA A 136 28.16 -1.13 4.79
C ALA A 136 27.57 -0.63 6.12
N PHE A 137 28.40 -0.05 6.99
CA PHE A 137 27.95 0.58 8.23
C PHE A 137 26.99 1.74 7.96
N GLY A 138 27.29 2.58 6.96
CA GLY A 138 26.39 3.66 6.52
C GLY A 138 25.04 3.14 6.04
N VAL A 139 25.01 2.07 5.24
CA VAL A 139 23.77 1.42 4.79
C VAL A 139 22.97 0.88 5.97
N ILE A 140 23.63 0.22 6.93
CA ILE A 140 22.98 -0.31 8.14
C ILE A 140 22.40 0.84 8.97
N ALA A 141 23.15 1.93 9.17
CA ALA A 141 22.69 3.09 9.92
C ALA A 141 21.48 3.76 9.28
N VAL A 142 21.47 3.93 7.95
CA VAL A 142 20.31 4.46 7.23
C VAL A 142 19.11 3.53 7.36
N ARG A 143 19.30 2.21 7.18
CA ARG A 143 18.21 1.24 7.32
C ARG A 143 17.60 1.21 8.72
N HIS A 144 18.43 1.32 9.76
CA HIS A 144 17.96 1.42 11.13
C HIS A 144 17.16 2.70 11.33
N LYS A 145 17.73 3.84 10.95
CA LYS A 145 17.10 5.15 11.14
C LYS A 145 15.82 5.32 10.34
N SER A 146 15.73 4.76 9.13
CA SER A 146 14.52 4.81 8.31
C SER A 146 13.35 4.02 8.92
N ARG A 147 13.61 3.10 9.85
CA ARG A 147 12.58 2.28 10.53
C ARG A 147 12.20 2.85 11.90
N GLU A 148 12.84 3.93 12.34
CA GLU A 148 12.44 4.62 13.55
C GLU A 148 11.07 5.29 13.33
N PRO A 149 10.22 5.34 14.38
CA PRO A 149 8.88 5.86 14.18
C PRO A 149 8.96 7.36 13.87
N GLY A 150 8.23 7.78 12.83
CA GLY A 150 8.36 9.12 12.27
C GLY A 150 7.75 10.25 13.11
N PRO A 151 7.94 11.50 12.66
CA PRO A 151 7.55 12.71 13.40
C PRO A 151 6.04 12.95 13.44
N LEU A 152 5.28 12.28 12.57
CA LEU A 152 3.85 12.50 12.41
C LEU A 152 3.07 12.05 13.66
N ILE A 153 2.32 12.95 14.29
CA ILE A 153 1.61 12.69 15.56
C ILE A 153 0.24 12.01 15.32
N ALA A 154 -0.47 12.44 14.28
CA ALA A 154 -1.78 11.95 13.90
C ALA A 154 -1.77 11.59 12.42
N GLU A 155 -2.66 10.69 11.98
CA GLU A 155 -2.74 10.36 10.56
C GLU A 155 -3.04 11.60 9.70
N LYS A 156 -2.45 11.65 8.51
CA LYS A 156 -2.54 12.81 7.63
C LYS A 156 -2.58 12.39 6.17
N THR A 157 -3.58 12.91 5.45
CA THR A 157 -3.69 12.74 4.01
C THR A 157 -2.92 13.82 3.28
N ILE A 158 -2.09 13.44 2.32
CA ILE A 158 -1.34 14.36 1.46
C ILE A 158 -1.60 14.01 0.00
N TYR A 159 -1.89 15.05 -0.77
CA TYR A 159 -2.08 14.97 -2.21
C TYR A 159 -0.83 15.47 -2.94
N PHE A 160 -0.30 14.62 -3.83
CA PHE A 160 0.79 14.93 -4.74
C PHE A 160 0.22 15.08 -6.16
N PRO A 161 0.20 16.31 -6.71
CA PRO A 161 -0.38 16.56 -8.03
C PRO A 161 0.27 15.74 -9.16
N PRO A 162 -0.46 15.48 -10.26
CA PRO A 162 0.12 14.89 -11.46
C PRO A 162 1.33 15.69 -11.94
N ARG A 163 2.38 14.98 -12.38
CA ARG A 163 3.66 15.53 -12.85
C ARG A 163 4.55 16.14 -11.76
N SER A 164 4.21 16.01 -10.48
CA SER A 164 5.17 16.29 -9.39
C SER A 164 6.40 15.39 -9.49
N ASP A 165 7.56 16.00 -9.33
CA ASP A 165 8.85 15.31 -9.34
C ASP A 165 9.22 14.79 -7.94
N THR A 166 10.20 13.89 -7.85
CA THR A 166 10.64 13.33 -6.56
C THR A 166 11.11 14.42 -5.57
N PRO A 167 11.92 15.42 -5.97
CA PRO A 167 12.29 16.53 -5.09
C PRO A 167 11.11 17.31 -4.51
N GLU A 168 10.11 17.69 -5.33
CA GLU A 168 8.90 18.39 -4.89
C GLU A 168 8.10 17.55 -3.91
N MET A 169 7.92 16.25 -4.18
CA MET A 169 7.21 15.35 -3.28
C MET A 169 7.92 15.24 -1.92
N ILE A 170 9.26 15.14 -1.90
CA ILE A 170 10.04 15.09 -0.67
C ILE A 170 9.95 16.41 0.10
N ALA A 171 10.03 17.55 -0.59
CA ALA A 171 9.89 18.86 0.03
C ALA A 171 8.48 19.04 0.63
N LEU A 172 7.45 18.56 -0.06
CA LEU A 172 6.08 18.55 0.44
C LEU A 172 5.94 17.69 1.70
N LEU A 173 6.46 16.45 1.69
CA LEU A 173 6.45 15.57 2.86
C LEU A 173 7.12 16.21 4.08
N GLN A 174 8.24 16.90 3.88
CA GLN A 174 8.93 17.60 4.97
C GLN A 174 8.09 18.77 5.49
N ARG A 175 7.56 19.60 4.58
CA ARG A 175 6.72 20.76 4.93
C ARG A 175 5.48 20.35 5.71
N GLU A 176 4.87 19.22 5.33
CA GLU A 176 3.69 18.67 5.98
C GLU A 176 4.01 17.90 7.27
N GLY A 177 5.29 17.75 7.63
CA GLY A 177 5.74 17.09 8.85
C GLY A 177 5.66 15.57 8.83
N VAL A 178 5.60 14.95 7.64
CA VAL A 178 5.59 13.47 7.51
C VAL A 178 7.00 12.90 7.61
N ILE A 179 8.00 13.65 7.14
CA ILE A 179 9.42 13.28 7.26
C ILE A 179 10.21 14.40 7.93
N GLU A 180 11.23 14.06 8.71
CA GLU A 180 12.12 15.04 9.34
C GLU A 180 13.22 15.51 8.39
N SER A 181 13.81 14.57 7.64
CA SER A 181 15.03 14.80 6.85
C SER A 181 14.85 14.40 5.38
N PRO A 182 14.81 15.38 4.45
CA PRO A 182 14.85 15.13 3.01
C PRO A 182 16.09 14.37 2.56
N MET A 183 17.23 14.60 3.21
CA MET A 183 18.48 13.94 2.88
C MET A 183 18.39 12.44 3.20
N LEU A 184 17.85 12.08 4.37
CA LEU A 184 17.64 10.69 4.74
C LEU A 184 16.68 9.99 3.77
N MET A 185 15.58 10.65 3.39
CA MET A 185 14.66 10.16 2.36
C MET A 185 15.36 9.89 1.03
N ASN A 186 16.14 10.86 0.52
CA ASN A 186 16.87 10.69 -0.74
C ASN A 186 17.87 9.52 -0.69
N VAL A 187 18.60 9.37 0.41
CA VAL A 187 19.54 8.25 0.58
C VAL A 187 18.79 6.92 0.67
N ALA A 188 17.69 6.86 1.43
CA ALA A 188 16.85 5.65 1.53
C ALA A 188 16.29 5.23 0.17
N LEU A 189 15.72 6.17 -0.60
CA LEU A 189 15.22 5.92 -1.97
C LEU A 189 16.31 5.42 -2.92
N LEU A 190 17.54 5.92 -2.77
CA LEU A 190 18.69 5.49 -3.55
C LEU A 190 19.12 4.06 -3.18
N LEU A 191 19.20 3.75 -1.89
CA LEU A 191 19.58 2.43 -1.39
C LEU A 191 18.55 1.34 -1.70
N GLU A 192 17.27 1.69 -1.71
CA GLU A 192 16.18 0.78 -2.05
C GLU A 192 15.96 0.64 -3.57
N GLY A 193 16.56 1.52 -4.38
CA GLY A 193 16.38 1.50 -5.84
C GLY A 193 14.95 1.84 -6.28
N VAL A 194 14.20 2.57 -5.44
CA VAL A 194 12.79 2.92 -5.67
C VAL A 194 12.58 4.41 -5.98
N ARG A 195 13.65 5.17 -6.18
CA ARG A 195 13.58 6.62 -6.48
C ARG A 195 12.65 6.96 -7.65
N THR A 196 12.63 6.14 -8.70
CA THR A 196 11.75 6.32 -9.88
C THR A 196 10.37 5.67 -9.74
N LYS A 197 10.11 4.98 -8.62
CA LYS A 197 8.87 4.23 -8.38
C LYS A 197 7.87 4.98 -7.52
N LEU A 198 8.22 6.15 -6.97
CA LEU A 198 7.26 6.98 -6.24
C LEU A 198 6.18 7.48 -7.19
N LYS A 199 4.94 7.10 -6.91
CA LYS A 199 3.78 7.47 -7.74
C LYS A 199 3.13 8.74 -7.18
N GLN A 200 2.68 9.62 -8.08
CA GLN A 200 1.81 10.74 -7.69
C GLN A 200 0.43 10.22 -7.26
N GLY A 201 -0.32 11.05 -6.54
CA GLY A 201 -1.66 10.71 -6.05
C GLY A 201 -1.87 11.16 -4.61
N GLU A 202 -2.97 10.70 -4.03
CA GLU A 202 -3.36 11.02 -2.66
C GLU A 202 -3.05 9.85 -1.73
N TYR A 203 -2.32 10.09 -0.64
CA TYR A 203 -1.88 9.05 0.30
C TYR A 203 -2.25 9.42 1.73
N LEU A 204 -2.63 8.41 2.51
CA LEU A 204 -2.86 8.51 3.95
C LEU A 204 -1.61 8.00 4.69
N PHE A 205 -0.94 8.89 5.40
CA PHE A 205 0.18 8.52 6.26
C PHE A 205 -0.31 8.34 7.69
N LYS A 206 -0.04 7.17 8.28
CA LYS A 206 -0.44 6.85 9.66
C LYS A 206 0.40 7.62 10.68
N ALA A 207 -0.17 7.85 11.86
CA ALA A 207 0.59 8.36 13.00
C ALA A 207 1.85 7.51 13.25
N ARG A 208 2.98 8.17 13.51
CA ARG A 208 4.30 7.57 13.78
C ARG A 208 4.81 6.65 12.66
N ALA A 209 4.27 6.75 11.44
CA ALA A 209 4.77 6.01 10.28
C ALA A 209 6.27 6.29 10.09
N SER A 210 7.06 5.23 9.96
CA SER A 210 8.50 5.36 9.74
C SER A 210 8.78 5.86 8.32
N LEU A 211 10.00 6.34 8.06
CA LEU A 211 10.40 6.74 6.72
C LEU A 211 10.27 5.58 5.71
N HIS A 212 10.58 4.36 6.15
CA HIS A 212 10.38 3.15 5.37
C HIS A 212 8.90 2.93 5.02
N ASP A 213 7.99 3.12 5.98
CA ASP A 213 6.55 2.97 5.72
C ASP A 213 6.03 4.02 4.74
N VAL A 214 6.53 5.26 4.85
CA VAL A 214 6.21 6.35 3.91
C VAL A 214 6.69 6.00 2.50
N ILE A 215 7.91 5.49 2.35
CA ILE A 215 8.46 5.04 1.06
C ILE A 215 7.62 3.90 0.50
N ASP A 216 7.30 2.89 1.31
CA ASP A 216 6.52 1.74 0.88
C ASP A 216 5.10 2.13 0.44
N GLU A 217 4.42 3.03 1.16
CA GLU A 217 3.09 3.54 0.81
C GLU A 217 3.10 4.19 -0.59
N MET A 218 4.09 5.06 -0.83
CA MET A 218 4.23 5.79 -2.09
C MET A 218 4.74 4.94 -3.26
N ALA A 219 5.64 3.99 -2.99
CA ALA A 219 6.22 3.11 -4.01
C ALA A 219 5.25 2.01 -4.44
N SER A 220 4.48 1.46 -3.48
CA SER A 220 3.41 0.50 -3.79
C SER A 220 2.26 1.17 -4.54
N GLY A 221 1.99 2.45 -4.24
CA GLY A 221 0.89 3.22 -4.84
C GLY A 221 -0.44 2.94 -4.15
N ARG A 222 -0.41 2.68 -2.84
CA ARG A 222 -1.62 2.52 -2.01
C ARG A 222 -2.27 3.89 -1.77
N GLN A 223 -2.96 4.36 -2.81
CA GLN A 223 -3.62 5.65 -2.79
C GLN A 223 -4.96 5.58 -2.05
N VAL A 224 -5.38 6.72 -1.52
CA VAL A 224 -6.75 6.91 -1.03
C VAL A 224 -7.71 6.74 -2.19
N MET A 225 -8.69 5.85 -2.03
CA MET A 225 -9.69 5.53 -3.04
C MET A 225 -10.98 6.28 -2.71
N HIS A 226 -11.45 7.06 -3.67
CA HIS A 226 -12.76 7.71 -3.65
C HIS A 226 -13.81 6.80 -4.27
N SER A 227 -15.07 6.99 -3.91
CA SER A 227 -16.20 6.22 -4.43
C SER A 227 -17.20 7.12 -5.16
N LEU A 228 -17.69 6.67 -6.31
CA LEU A 228 -18.84 7.24 -7.00
C LEU A 228 -19.88 6.14 -7.21
N THR A 229 -21.06 6.33 -6.62
CA THR A 229 -22.20 5.46 -6.85
C THR A 229 -23.04 5.96 -8.00
N ILE A 230 -23.33 5.07 -8.93
CA ILE A 230 -24.23 5.27 -10.06
C ILE A 230 -25.48 4.40 -9.82
N PRO A 231 -26.59 5.00 -9.34
CA PRO A 231 -27.86 4.29 -9.15
C PRO A 231 -28.42 3.69 -10.45
N GLU A 232 -29.19 2.61 -10.30
CA GLU A 232 -30.00 2.04 -11.38
C GLU A 232 -31.03 3.03 -11.90
N GLY A 233 -31.49 2.83 -13.15
CA GLY A 233 -32.51 3.67 -13.77
C GLY A 233 -32.03 5.04 -14.23
N LEU A 234 -30.75 5.41 -14.10
CA LEU A 234 -30.22 6.63 -14.67
C LEU A 234 -30.02 6.51 -16.18
N THR A 235 -30.26 7.60 -16.91
CA THR A 235 -29.93 7.68 -18.34
C THR A 235 -28.43 7.92 -18.53
N THR A 236 -27.90 7.61 -19.73
CA THR A 236 -26.49 7.89 -20.04
C THR A 236 -26.14 9.36 -19.79
N ASP A 237 -27.02 10.32 -20.11
CA ASP A 237 -26.75 11.75 -19.88
C ASP A 237 -26.62 12.09 -18.38
N GLN A 238 -27.47 11.50 -17.53
CA GLN A 238 -27.42 11.71 -16.08
C GLN A 238 -26.14 11.10 -15.48
N ILE A 239 -25.68 9.97 -16.02
CA ILE A 239 -24.43 9.34 -15.62
C ILE A 239 -23.25 10.22 -16.04
N LEU A 240 -23.22 10.67 -17.30
CA LEU A 240 -22.17 11.56 -17.79
C LEU A 240 -22.10 12.87 -16.99
N GLN A 241 -23.25 13.41 -16.60
CA GLN A 241 -23.30 14.60 -15.75
C GLN A 241 -22.68 14.33 -14.37
N ARG A 242 -23.05 13.23 -13.70
CA ARG A 242 -22.41 12.81 -12.44
C ARG A 242 -20.90 12.61 -12.56
N LEU A 243 -20.42 12.09 -13.68
CA LEU A 243 -18.99 11.95 -13.93
C LEU A 243 -18.31 13.33 -14.09
N ARG A 244 -18.94 14.27 -14.78
CA ARG A 244 -18.43 15.64 -14.95
C ARG A 244 -18.38 16.40 -13.63
N ASP A 245 -19.43 16.30 -12.81
CA ASP A 245 -19.59 17.02 -11.55
C ASP A 245 -18.70 16.49 -10.41
N ASN A 246 -18.02 15.35 -10.61
CA ASN A 246 -17.11 14.81 -9.62
C ASN A 246 -15.69 15.41 -9.75
N ASP A 247 -15.29 16.25 -8.79
CA ASP A 247 -13.99 16.93 -8.76
C ASP A 247 -12.79 16.00 -8.56
N MET A 248 -13.00 14.77 -8.08
CA MET A 248 -11.93 13.79 -7.91
C MET A 248 -11.56 13.09 -9.22
N LEU A 249 -12.37 13.24 -10.26
CA LEU A 249 -12.09 12.73 -11.60
C LEU A 249 -11.44 13.82 -12.48
N ALA A 250 -10.59 13.40 -13.42
CA ALA A 250 -9.88 14.29 -14.32
C ALA A 250 -10.25 14.08 -15.80
N GLY A 251 -10.00 15.12 -16.61
CA GLY A 251 -10.18 15.09 -18.06
C GLY A 251 -11.62 15.32 -18.52
N THR A 252 -11.80 15.44 -19.84
CA THR A 252 -13.08 15.75 -20.48
C THR A 252 -13.64 14.51 -21.15
N ILE A 253 -14.96 14.33 -21.07
CA ILE A 253 -15.68 13.29 -21.83
C ILE A 253 -16.15 13.93 -23.14
N VAL A 254 -15.66 13.42 -24.27
CA VAL A 254 -16.02 13.89 -25.61
C VAL A 254 -17.10 12.99 -26.21
N ASP A 255 -16.95 11.67 -26.07
CA ASP A 255 -17.86 10.71 -26.69
C ASP A 255 -19.00 10.33 -25.75
N LYS A 256 -20.23 10.30 -26.29
CA LYS A 256 -21.43 9.84 -25.59
C LYS A 256 -21.70 8.37 -25.92
N PRO A 257 -21.66 7.45 -24.94
CA PRO A 257 -22.05 6.06 -25.13
C PRO A 257 -23.53 5.91 -25.50
N LYS A 258 -23.90 4.76 -26.05
CA LYS A 258 -25.32 4.40 -26.26
C LYS A 258 -26.05 4.25 -24.92
N GLU A 259 -27.37 4.39 -24.95
CA GLU A 259 -28.20 4.18 -23.75
C GLU A 259 -28.05 2.75 -23.21
N GLY A 260 -28.03 2.60 -21.89
CA GLY A 260 -27.82 1.31 -21.22
C GLY A 260 -26.41 0.70 -21.39
N ALA A 261 -25.47 1.40 -22.02
CA ALA A 261 -24.11 0.91 -22.22
C ALA A 261 -23.21 1.03 -20.98
N LEU A 262 -23.65 1.74 -19.95
CA LEU A 262 -22.90 1.99 -18.72
C LEU A 262 -23.55 1.21 -17.58
N LEU A 263 -22.76 0.39 -16.88
CA LEU A 263 -23.25 -0.38 -15.73
C LEU A 263 -23.48 0.55 -14.53
N PRO A 264 -24.66 0.51 -13.90
CA PRO A 264 -24.88 1.13 -12.60
C PRO A 264 -24.18 0.34 -11.50
N GLU A 265 -23.23 0.95 -10.80
CA GLU A 265 -22.49 0.34 -9.69
C GLU A 265 -21.86 1.41 -8.79
N THR A 266 -21.22 1.00 -7.71
CA THR A 266 -20.30 1.86 -6.95
C THR A 266 -18.87 1.65 -7.40
N TYR A 267 -18.31 2.66 -8.07
CA TYR A 267 -16.96 2.62 -8.61
C TYR A 267 -15.96 3.25 -7.65
N LYS A 268 -14.86 2.56 -7.39
CA LYS A 268 -13.73 3.07 -6.60
C LYS A 268 -12.58 3.51 -7.50
N PHE A 269 -12.03 4.68 -7.27
CA PHE A 269 -10.94 5.26 -8.06
C PHE A 269 -10.06 6.19 -7.22
N PRO A 270 -8.77 6.33 -7.54
CA PRO A 270 -7.92 7.33 -6.92
C PRO A 270 -8.27 8.74 -7.40
N ARG A 271 -7.79 9.77 -6.70
CA ARG A 271 -7.90 11.15 -7.17
C ARG A 271 -7.22 11.35 -8.54
N ASP A 272 -7.76 12.26 -9.34
CA ASP A 272 -7.38 12.53 -10.74
C ASP A 272 -7.54 11.34 -11.70
N TYR A 273 -8.35 10.35 -11.33
CA TYR A 273 -8.62 9.24 -12.22
C TYR A 273 -9.32 9.72 -13.50
N PRO A 274 -8.87 9.34 -14.71
CA PRO A 274 -9.45 9.85 -15.94
C PRO A 274 -10.92 9.43 -16.10
N ARG A 275 -11.81 10.41 -16.32
CA ARG A 275 -13.25 10.18 -16.57
C ARG A 275 -13.47 9.19 -17.71
N THR A 276 -12.70 9.31 -18.78
CA THR A 276 -12.75 8.41 -19.94
C THR A 276 -12.41 6.97 -19.56
N ARG A 277 -11.41 6.77 -18.69
CA ARG A 277 -11.01 5.44 -18.23
C ARG A 277 -12.08 4.81 -17.34
N LEU A 278 -12.71 5.59 -16.47
CA LEU A 278 -13.84 5.12 -15.67
C LEU A 278 -15.02 4.74 -16.57
N MET A 279 -15.36 5.59 -17.54
CA MET A 279 -16.41 5.31 -18.51
C MET A 279 -16.15 4.02 -19.30
N THR A 280 -14.92 3.81 -19.81
CA THR A 280 -14.55 2.55 -20.47
C THR A 280 -14.71 1.35 -19.55
N LYS A 281 -14.30 1.46 -18.28
CA LYS A 281 -14.51 0.41 -17.28
C LYS A 281 -16.01 0.09 -17.12
N MET A 282 -16.86 1.11 -16.97
CA MET A 282 -18.32 0.92 -16.88
C MET A 282 -18.90 0.18 -18.09
N GLN A 283 -18.43 0.50 -19.31
CA GLN A 283 -18.85 -0.17 -20.54
C GLN A 283 -18.39 -1.63 -20.60
N ASP A 284 -17.16 -1.89 -20.15
CA ASP A 284 -16.61 -3.24 -20.09
C ASP A 284 -17.33 -4.12 -19.07
N ASP A 285 -17.63 -3.56 -17.90
CA ASP A 285 -18.36 -4.25 -16.85
C ASP A 285 -19.80 -4.54 -17.29
N GLN A 286 -20.47 -3.58 -17.95
CA GLN A 286 -21.81 -3.76 -18.53
C GLN A 286 -21.84 -4.88 -19.56
N ARG A 287 -20.88 -4.88 -20.49
CA ARG A 287 -20.77 -5.90 -21.54
C ARG A 287 -20.57 -7.29 -20.93
N LYS A 288 -19.64 -7.43 -19.98
CA LYS A 288 -19.38 -8.71 -19.29
C LYS A 288 -20.61 -9.20 -18.53
N LEU A 289 -21.29 -8.32 -17.81
CA LEU A 289 -22.50 -8.68 -17.07
C LEU A 289 -23.60 -9.16 -18.03
N LEU A 290 -23.83 -8.42 -19.12
CA LEU A 290 -24.84 -8.76 -20.10
C LEU A 290 -24.54 -10.09 -20.80
N GLU A 291 -23.28 -10.35 -21.16
CA GLU A 291 -22.84 -11.64 -21.70
C GLU A 291 -23.11 -12.80 -20.73
N GLN A 292 -22.79 -12.62 -19.44
CA GLN A 292 -23.03 -13.62 -18.41
C GLN A 292 -24.52 -13.91 -18.20
N ILE A 293 -25.36 -12.86 -18.13
CA ILE A 293 -26.81 -12.99 -18.00
C ILE A 293 -27.39 -13.66 -19.24
N TRP A 294 -26.97 -13.23 -20.44
CA TRP A 294 -27.46 -13.78 -21.69
C TRP A 294 -27.15 -15.26 -21.83
N ALA A 295 -25.96 -15.71 -21.42
CA ALA A 295 -25.59 -17.13 -21.44
C ALA A 295 -26.45 -18.00 -20.50
N LYS A 296 -26.89 -17.44 -19.36
CA LYS A 296 -27.68 -18.14 -18.33
C LYS A 296 -29.19 -17.98 -18.49
N ARG A 297 -29.65 -17.18 -19.45
CA ARG A 297 -31.07 -16.89 -19.63
C ARG A 297 -31.90 -18.13 -19.94
N ASN A 298 -33.20 -18.07 -19.68
CA ASN A 298 -34.15 -19.04 -20.22
C ASN A 298 -34.22 -18.94 -21.75
N LYS A 299 -34.00 -20.04 -22.46
CA LYS A 299 -33.98 -20.10 -23.94
C LYS A 299 -35.36 -19.89 -24.57
N ASP A 300 -36.44 -20.04 -23.81
CA ASP A 300 -37.83 -19.88 -24.28
C ASP A 300 -38.31 -18.41 -24.23
N LEU A 301 -37.41 -17.47 -23.97
CA LEU A 301 -37.73 -16.05 -24.00
C LEU A 301 -37.89 -15.57 -25.46
N PRO A 302 -38.92 -14.74 -25.76
CA PRO A 302 -39.12 -14.13 -27.08
C PRO A 302 -38.13 -12.98 -27.34
N LEU A 303 -36.85 -13.19 -27.04
CA LEU A 303 -35.78 -12.20 -27.17
C LEU A 303 -34.67 -12.79 -28.04
N GLN A 304 -34.27 -12.05 -29.06
CA GLN A 304 -33.31 -12.51 -30.07
C GLN A 304 -31.87 -12.09 -29.73
N THR A 305 -31.71 -10.96 -29.05
CA THR A 305 -30.39 -10.37 -28.78
C THR A 305 -30.21 -9.96 -27.32
N PRO A 306 -28.96 -9.92 -26.81
CA PRO A 306 -28.67 -9.36 -25.49
C PRO A 306 -29.15 -7.91 -25.35
N TYR A 307 -29.11 -7.15 -26.44
CA TYR A 307 -29.58 -5.76 -26.46
C TYR A 307 -31.09 -5.64 -26.24
N GLU A 308 -31.90 -6.56 -26.78
CA GLU A 308 -33.33 -6.62 -26.48
C GLU A 308 -33.60 -6.96 -25.02
N LEU A 309 -32.80 -7.86 -24.43
CA LEU A 309 -32.89 -8.17 -23.00
C LEU A 309 -32.58 -6.94 -22.14
N LEU A 310 -31.53 -6.20 -22.47
CA LEU A 310 -31.18 -4.96 -21.79
C LEU A 310 -32.29 -3.89 -21.94
N THR A 311 -32.87 -3.78 -23.13
CA THR A 311 -33.98 -2.84 -23.41
C THR A 311 -35.22 -3.20 -22.60
N LEU A 312 -35.57 -4.49 -22.50
CA LEU A 312 -36.68 -4.91 -21.67
C LEU A 312 -36.39 -4.65 -20.18
N ALA A 313 -35.16 -4.91 -19.74
CA ALA A 313 -34.75 -4.64 -18.36
C ALA A 313 -34.87 -3.15 -18.01
N SER A 314 -34.48 -2.24 -18.91
CA SER A 314 -34.63 -0.80 -18.66
C SER A 314 -36.09 -0.35 -18.56
N ILE A 315 -36.99 -0.97 -19.33
CA ILE A 315 -38.43 -0.71 -19.23
C ILE A 315 -38.97 -1.20 -17.89
N VAL A 316 -38.65 -2.45 -17.49
CA VAL A 316 -39.08 -3.02 -16.20
C VAL A 316 -38.58 -2.17 -15.03
N GLU A 317 -37.33 -1.70 -15.10
CA GLU A 317 -36.73 -0.84 -14.09
C GLU A 317 -37.48 0.48 -13.91
N LYS A 318 -37.92 1.09 -15.02
CA LYS A 318 -38.67 2.34 -14.98
C LYS A 318 -40.13 2.17 -14.57
N GLU A 319 -40.70 0.99 -14.77
CA GLU A 319 -42.11 0.70 -14.46
C GLU A 319 -42.33 0.45 -12.96
N THR A 320 -41.36 -0.14 -12.25
CA THR A 320 -41.46 -0.36 -10.80
C THR A 320 -40.12 -0.22 -10.09
N GLY A 321 -40.09 0.59 -9.03
CA GLY A 321 -38.95 0.69 -8.12
C GLY A 321 -38.93 -0.39 -7.02
N LYS A 322 -39.93 -1.28 -6.97
CA LYS A 322 -40.03 -2.34 -5.96
C LYS A 322 -39.47 -3.65 -6.50
N ASN A 323 -38.40 -4.14 -5.87
CA ASN A 323 -37.73 -5.38 -6.24
C ASN A 323 -38.67 -6.59 -6.39
N GLU A 324 -39.65 -6.71 -5.51
CA GLU A 324 -40.60 -7.83 -5.49
C GLU A 324 -41.58 -7.84 -6.67
N GLU A 325 -41.86 -6.67 -7.26
CA GLU A 325 -42.78 -6.53 -8.38
C GLU A 325 -42.11 -6.77 -9.74
N ARG A 326 -40.78 -6.55 -9.83
CA ARG A 326 -39.99 -6.66 -11.08
C ARG A 326 -40.23 -7.98 -11.84
N PRO A 327 -40.24 -9.18 -11.23
CA PRO A 327 -40.50 -10.43 -11.96
C PRO A 327 -41.91 -10.49 -12.56
N ARG A 328 -42.92 -9.96 -11.86
CA ARG A 328 -44.31 -9.97 -12.32
C ARG A 328 -44.51 -8.99 -13.48
N VAL A 329 -43.94 -7.80 -13.38
CA VAL A 329 -43.93 -6.80 -14.46
C VAL A 329 -43.21 -7.35 -15.70
N ALA A 330 -42.03 -7.96 -15.52
CA ALA A 330 -41.30 -8.61 -16.61
C ALA A 330 -42.13 -9.71 -17.29
N ALA A 331 -42.84 -10.55 -16.51
CA ALA A 331 -43.70 -11.59 -17.05
C ALA A 331 -44.84 -11.04 -17.92
N VAL A 332 -45.44 -9.90 -17.53
CA VAL A 332 -46.46 -9.23 -18.35
C VAL A 332 -45.89 -8.81 -19.70
N PHE A 333 -44.75 -8.13 -19.73
CA PHE A 333 -44.13 -7.69 -20.98
C PHE A 333 -43.71 -8.87 -21.87
N ILE A 334 -43.12 -9.92 -21.31
CA ILE A 334 -42.78 -11.15 -22.05
C ILE A 334 -44.04 -11.78 -22.67
N ASN A 335 -45.16 -11.84 -21.92
CA ASN A 335 -46.42 -12.37 -22.45
C ASN A 335 -47.00 -11.50 -23.58
N ARG A 336 -46.85 -10.17 -23.51
CA ARG A 336 -47.23 -9.25 -24.59
C ARG A 336 -46.38 -9.48 -25.84
N LEU A 337 -45.07 -9.62 -25.70
CA LEU A 337 -44.15 -9.90 -26.80
C LEU A 337 -44.51 -11.20 -27.52
N ARG A 338 -44.81 -12.29 -26.79
CA ARG A 338 -45.24 -13.57 -27.39
C ARG A 338 -46.52 -13.44 -28.22
N LYS A 339 -47.45 -12.59 -27.79
CA LYS A 339 -48.70 -12.32 -28.49
C LYS A 339 -48.56 -11.27 -29.60
N HIS A 340 -47.35 -10.80 -29.89
CA HIS A 340 -47.07 -9.73 -30.86
C HIS A 340 -47.88 -8.45 -30.56
N MET A 341 -48.14 -8.18 -29.29
CA MET A 341 -48.85 -6.98 -28.83
C MET A 341 -47.87 -5.86 -28.52
N ARG A 342 -48.29 -4.60 -28.71
CA ARG A 342 -47.51 -3.42 -28.30
C ARG A 342 -47.27 -3.46 -26.79
N LEU A 343 -46.09 -3.02 -26.33
CA LEU A 343 -45.75 -3.02 -24.91
C LEU A 343 -46.57 -1.99 -24.11
N GLN A 344 -46.94 -0.86 -24.71
CA GLN A 344 -47.75 0.21 -24.08
C GLN A 344 -47.24 0.56 -22.66
N SER A 345 -45.95 0.87 -22.54
CA SER A 345 -45.31 1.24 -21.28
C SER A 345 -45.01 2.73 -21.30
N ASP A 346 -45.51 3.46 -20.31
CA ASP A 346 -45.39 4.91 -20.19
C ASP A 346 -43.92 5.41 -20.18
N PRO A 347 -42.96 4.71 -19.54
CA PRO A 347 -41.54 5.02 -19.62
C PRO A 347 -40.90 5.07 -21.01
N THR A 348 -41.54 4.50 -22.05
CA THR A 348 -40.97 4.50 -23.41
C THR A 348 -41.32 5.73 -24.24
N ILE A 349 -42.15 6.62 -23.69
CA ILE A 349 -42.64 7.85 -24.34
C ILE A 349 -41.81 9.08 -23.93
N ILE A 350 -41.14 9.01 -22.77
CA ILE A 350 -40.36 10.08 -22.13
C ILE A 350 -38.88 9.87 -22.43
#